data_AF-A0A642PL41-F1
#
_entry.id   AF-A0A642PL41-F1
#
_cell.length_a   1.000
_cell.length_b   1.000
_cell.length_c   1.000
_cell.angle_alpha   90.00
_cell.angle_beta   90.00
_cell.angle_gamma   90.00
#
_symmetry.space_group_name_H-M   'P 1'
#
loop_
_entity.id
_entity.type
_entity.pdbx_description
1 polymer ?
#
loop_
_entity_poly.entity_id
_entity_poly.type
_entity_poly.pdbx_seq_one_letter_code
_entity_poly.pdbx_strand_id
1 'polypeptide(L)' 'MNRYARQTSLPEIGEAGQEKLRNAKVLIVGVGGLGSPIALYLAGAGVGTLGL' A
#
# COMPACT_ATOMS: atom_id res chain seq x y z
N MET A 1 -12.11 6.41 13.22
CA MET A 1 -11.20 7.03 12.23
C MET A 1 -10.93 6.02 11.12
N ASN A 2 -11.13 6.38 9.85
CA ASN A 2 -10.76 5.51 8.72
C ASN A 2 -9.30 5.81 8.31
N ARG A 3 -8.41 4.81 8.42
CA ARG A 3 -6.97 4.92 8.13
C ARG A 3 -6.66 5.44 6.72
N TYR A 4 -7.50 5.08 5.74
CA TYR A 4 -7.27 5.35 4.32
C TYR A 4 -8.10 6.52 3.77
N ALA A 5 -8.86 7.23 4.62
CA ALA A 5 -9.78 8.28 4.18
C ALA A 5 -9.14 9.32 3.24
N ARG A 6 -7.89 9.74 3.51
CA ARG A 6 -7.17 10.74 2.71
C ARG A 6 -6.80 10.25 1.30
N GLN A 7 -6.46 8.98 1.15
CA GLN A 7 -6.13 8.43 -0.17
C GLN A 7 -7.38 7.98 -0.92
N THR A 8 -8.39 7.48 -0.22
CA THR A 8 -9.68 7.11 -0.79
C THR A 8 -10.49 8.31 -1.28
N SER A 9 -10.26 9.52 -0.73
CA SER A 9 -10.87 10.75 -1.26
C SER A 9 -10.32 11.20 -2.61
N LEU A 10 -9.19 10.65 -3.07
CA LEU A 10 -8.61 10.96 -4.38
C LEU A 10 -9.39 10.20 -5.47
N PRO A 11 -9.90 10.87 -6.52
CA PRO A 11 -10.64 10.21 -7.61
C PRO A 11 -9.89 9.07 -8.30
N GLU A 12 -8.55 9.13 -8.33
CA GLU A 12 -7.66 8.16 -8.97
C GLU A 12 -7.55 6.85 -8.17
N ILE A 13 -7.85 6.90 -6.86
CA ILE A 13 -7.85 5.72 -5.98
C ILE A 13 -9.30 5.33 -5.69
N GLY A 14 -10.07 6.19 -5.04
CA GLY A 14 -11.42 5.87 -4.61
C GLY A 14 -11.51 4.62 -3.71
N GLU A 15 -12.73 4.19 -3.40
CA GLU A 15 -12.93 2.95 -2.64
C GLU A 15 -12.45 1.73 -3.42
N ALA A 16 -12.70 1.69 -4.73
CA ALA A 16 -12.32 0.60 -5.60
C ALA A 16 -10.79 0.40 -5.69
N GLY A 17 -10.01 1.49 -5.75
CA GLY A 17 -8.55 1.43 -5.72
C GLY A 17 -8.03 0.98 -4.35
N GLN A 18 -8.66 1.41 -3.27
CA GLN A 18 -8.29 0.95 -1.93
C GLN A 18 -8.56 -0.55 -1.73
N GLU A 19 -9.66 -1.06 -2.28
CA GLU A 19 -9.96 -2.49 -2.28
C GLU A 19 -8.95 -3.28 -3.11
N LYS A 20 -8.52 -2.76 -4.28
CA LYS A 20 -7.44 -3.36 -5.07
C LYS A 20 -6.12 -3.45 -4.29
N LEU A 21 -5.72 -2.37 -3.59
CA LEU A 21 -4.52 -2.38 -2.74
C LEU A 21 -4.64 -3.44 -1.64
N ARG A 22 -5.79 -3.49 -0.96
CA ARG A 22 -6.06 -4.47 0.10
C ARG A 22 -6.00 -5.93 -0.37
N ASN A 23 -6.38 -6.19 -1.62
CA ASN A 23 -6.32 -7.53 -2.19
C ASN A 23 -4.97 -7.85 -2.86
N ALA A 24 -4.09 -6.87 -3.02
CA ALA A 24 -2.78 -7.04 -3.65
C ALA A 24 -1.78 -7.75 -2.74
N LYS A 25 -0.88 -8.51 -3.37
CA LYS A 25 0.27 -9.15 -2.74
C LYS A 25 1.54 -8.71 -3.48
N VAL A 26 2.51 -8.15 -2.76
CA VAL A 26 3.75 -7.62 -3.34
C VAL A 26 4.95 -8.27 -2.65
N LEU A 27 5.92 -8.75 -3.42
CA LEU A 27 7.20 -9.23 -2.92
C LEU A 27 8.27 -8.15 -3.16
N ILE A 28 8.96 -7.74 -2.11
CA ILE A 28 10.10 -6.82 -2.16
C ILE A 28 11.37 -7.68 -2.04
N VAL A 29 12.17 -7.74 -3.10
CA VAL A 29 13.44 -8.50 -3.06
C VAL A 29 14.55 -7.57 -2.58
N GLY A 30 14.91 -7.71 -1.31
CA GLY A 30 15.96 -6.94 -0.66
C GLY A 30 15.43 -5.72 0.08
N VAL A 31 15.54 -5.75 1.41
CA VAL A 31 15.08 -4.68 2.32
C VAL A 31 16.23 -3.81 2.83
N GLY A 32 17.09 -3.36 1.91
CA GLY A 32 18.15 -2.38 2.18
C GLY A 32 17.68 -0.93 2.05
N GLY A 33 18.57 -0.02 1.64
CA GLY A 33 18.26 1.41 1.47
C GLY A 33 17.14 1.73 0.47
N LEU A 34 16.86 0.80 -0.46
CA LEU A 34 15.76 0.93 -1.43
C LEU A 34 14.48 0.22 -0.97
N GLY A 35 14.60 -1.02 -0.51
CA GLY A 35 13.43 -1.81 -0.10
C GLY A 35 12.75 -1.28 1.16
N SER A 36 13.51 -0.71 2.09
CA SER A 36 12.97 -0.16 3.35
C SER A 36 11.95 0.97 3.13
N PRO A 37 12.26 2.05 2.37
CA PRO A 37 11.26 3.09 2.10
C PRO A 37 10.10 2.58 1.23
N ILE A 38 10.35 1.66 0.28
CA ILE A 38 9.27 1.06 -0.52
C ILE A 38 8.27 0.31 0.38
N ALA A 39 8.77 -0.54 1.28
CA ALA A 39 7.94 -1.29 2.22
C ALA A 39 7.11 -0.35 3.10
N LEU A 40 7.70 0.75 3.57
CA LEU A 40 7.02 1.76 4.37
C LEU A 40 5.83 2.37 3.62
N TYR A 41 6.02 2.80 2.38
CA TYR A 41 4.95 3.43 1.60
C TYR A 41 3.87 2.43 1.18
N LEU A 42 4.23 1.20 0.79
CA LEU A 42 3.25 0.18 0.43
C LEU A 42 2.39 -0.26 1.63
N ALA A 43 3.02 -0.43 2.80
CA ALA A 43 2.30 -0.72 4.03
C ALA A 43 1.38 0.45 4.45
N GLY A 44 1.87 1.69 4.31
CA GLY A 44 1.10 2.91 4.56
C GLY A 44 -0.12 3.03 3.65
N ALA A 45 0.06 2.72 2.36
CA ALA A 45 -1.01 2.70 1.35
C ALA A 45 -2.02 1.56 1.56
N GLY A 46 -1.70 0.56 2.37
CA GLY A 46 -2.62 -0.54 2.69
C GLY A 46 -2.58 -1.68 1.69
N VAL A 47 -1.41 -2.01 1.14
CA VAL A 47 -1.21 -3.28 0.43
C VAL A 47 -1.48 -4.44 1.39
N GLY A 48 -2.32 -5.40 0.96
CA GLY A 48 -2.80 -6.49 1.82
C GLY A 48 -1.74 -7.47 2.28
N THR A 49 -0.73 -7.73 1.45
CA THR A 49 0.37 -8.62 1.80
C THR A 49 1.68 -8.11 1.24
N LEU A 50 2.68 -7.95 2.11
CA LEU A 50 4.05 -7.66 1.74
C LEU A 50 4.94 -8.85 2.10
N GLY A 51 5.60 -9.44 1.11
CA GLY A 51 6.76 -10.30 1.30
C GLY A 51 8.02 -9.45 1.28
N LEU A 52 8.96 -9.72 2.19
CA LEU A 52 10.21 -8.96 2.37
C LEU A 52 11.44 -9.84 2.15
#